data_AF-L8X5B1-F1
#
_entry.id   AF-L8X5B1-F1
#
_cell.length_a   1.000
_cell.length_b   1.000
_cell.length_c   1.000
_cell.angle_alpha   90.00
_cell.angle_beta   90.00
_cell.angle_gamma   90.00
#
_symmetry.space_group_name_H-M   'P 1'
#
loop_
_entity.id
_entity.type
_entity.pdbx_description
1 polymer ?
#
loop_
_entity_poly.entity_id
_entity_poly.type
_entity_poly.pdbx_seq_one_letter_code
_entity_poly.pdbx_strand_id
1 'polypeptide(L)'
;MSYSALPDDRDHVKSFDSDRPDIDFETDNETQQSREQRKREWWRNAFINSLFIATWFGFATVLSIYNKWMFSGDKFGFPSPLFVTSMHMLMQFLLAALCRFMFPSTFGSPYSPTGKQYARLPVYPLTVAMCKSSSLVFVLFFAFLFKLETFSKRLVSVILLITGGVVLMVATETQFAFGGMILVFIASACGGLRWALTQILLHGPKREDDEDDEKDPPMGMDNPCATIFWLAPTMFISLLILTAMVDNLGDVFGSK
;
A
#
# COMPACT_ATOMS: atom_id res chain seq x y z
N MET A 1 56.08 27.98 76.30
CA MET A 1 56.18 26.51 76.44
C MET A 1 54.75 25.96 76.43
N SER A 2 54.50 24.91 75.65
CA SER A 2 53.27 24.09 75.56
C SER A 2 52.17 24.48 74.55
N TYR A 3 52.31 23.87 73.37
CA TYR A 3 51.38 23.21 72.45
C TYR A 3 49.85 23.17 72.68
N SER A 4 49.13 23.50 71.58
CA SER A 4 48.02 22.82 70.88
C SER A 4 46.77 22.30 71.63
N ALA A 5 45.60 22.61 71.06
CA ALA A 5 44.65 21.60 70.57
C ALA A 5 43.64 22.24 69.60
N LEU A 6 43.58 21.71 68.37
CA LEU A 6 42.57 21.99 67.35
C LEU A 6 41.19 21.43 67.80
N PRO A 7 40.07 22.03 67.39
CA PRO A 7 38.75 21.46 67.65
C PRO A 7 38.60 20.07 67.01
N ASP A 8 38.14 19.11 67.82
CA ASP A 8 37.85 17.71 67.47
C ASP A 8 36.67 17.64 66.49
N ASP A 9 36.96 17.44 65.21
CA ASP A 9 35.99 17.31 64.11
C ASP A 9 35.36 15.90 64.10
N ARG A 10 34.68 15.56 65.21
CA ARG A 10 34.06 14.25 65.44
C ARG A 10 32.54 14.24 65.41
N ASP A 11 31.96 15.07 64.54
CA ASP A 11 30.56 14.93 64.13
C ASP A 11 30.39 14.23 62.77
N HIS A 12 31.48 13.76 62.15
CA HIS A 12 31.46 13.26 60.78
C HIS A 12 30.90 11.85 60.54
N VAL A 13 30.33 11.15 61.53
CA VAL A 13 29.81 9.79 61.28
C VAL A 13 28.54 9.51 62.08
N LYS A 14 27.42 10.08 61.64
CA LYS A 14 26.07 9.49 61.76
C LYS A 14 25.10 10.32 60.92
N SER A 15 24.37 9.67 60.02
CA SER A 15 23.20 10.15 59.26
C SER A 15 23.36 10.60 57.81
N PHE A 16 24.18 9.92 56.98
CA PHE A 16 24.12 10.14 55.52
C PHE A 16 23.81 8.89 54.70
N ASP A 17 23.16 7.87 55.27
CA ASP A 17 22.80 6.68 54.49
C ASP A 17 21.46 6.07 54.90
N SER A 18 20.40 6.87 54.92
CA SER A 18 19.02 6.37 55.09
C SER A 18 17.95 7.07 54.26
N ASP A 19 18.31 8.02 53.38
CA ASP A 19 17.38 8.80 52.55
C ASP A 19 17.80 8.81 51.06
N ARG A 20 18.17 7.65 50.49
CA ARG A 20 18.00 7.47 49.04
C ARG A 20 16.61 6.89 48.82
N PRO A 21 15.62 7.69 48.39
CA PRO A 21 14.29 7.19 48.12
C PRO A 21 14.36 6.18 46.96
N ASP A 22 13.45 5.20 46.99
CA ASP A 22 13.24 4.05 46.08
C ASP A 22 13.00 4.41 44.59
N ILE A 23 13.37 5.62 44.16
CA ILE A 23 13.19 6.21 42.83
C ILE A 23 13.86 5.36 41.75
N ASP A 24 15.05 4.81 42.03
CA ASP A 24 15.79 4.00 41.06
C ASP A 24 15.06 2.66 40.78
N PHE A 25 14.48 2.05 41.82
CA PHE A 25 13.80 0.75 41.70
C PHE A 25 12.42 0.87 41.03
N GLU A 26 11.66 1.92 41.36
CA GLU A 26 10.33 2.17 40.76
C GLU A 26 10.45 2.58 39.29
N THR A 27 11.42 3.45 38.96
CA THR A 27 11.72 3.85 37.57
C THR A 27 12.17 2.67 36.72
N ASP A 28 13.03 1.79 37.26
CA ASP A 28 13.48 0.60 36.53
C ASP A 28 12.34 -0.38 36.28
N ASN A 29 11.42 -0.54 37.24
CA ASN A 29 10.28 -1.43 37.11
C ASN A 29 9.25 -0.91 36.09
N GLU A 30 8.95 0.39 36.10
CA GLU A 30 8.11 1.03 35.07
C GLU A 30 8.74 0.93 33.67
N THR A 31 10.05 1.13 33.57
CA THR A 31 10.80 1.02 32.30
C THR A 31 10.80 -0.42 31.79
N GLN A 32 10.91 -1.42 32.67
CA GLN A 32 10.84 -2.83 32.32
C GLN A 32 9.43 -3.24 31.88
N GLN A 33 8.38 -2.85 32.61
CA GLN A 33 6.99 -3.12 32.26
C GLN A 33 6.61 -2.51 30.90
N SER A 34 7.04 -1.26 30.64
CA SER A 34 6.85 -0.59 29.34
C SER A 34 7.54 -1.35 28.21
N ARG A 35 8.77 -1.83 28.41
CA ARG A 35 9.50 -2.64 27.41
C ARG A 35 8.80 -3.96 27.11
N GLU A 36 8.25 -4.64 28.11
CA GLU A 36 7.51 -5.88 27.90
C GLU A 36 6.18 -5.67 27.18
N GLN A 37 5.43 -4.61 27.52
CA GLN A 37 4.22 -4.24 26.80
C GLN A 37 4.54 -3.95 25.33
N ARG A 38 5.58 -3.15 25.04
CA ARG A 38 6.04 -2.87 23.67
C ARG A 38 6.46 -4.13 22.91
N LYS A 39 7.11 -5.09 23.57
CA LYS A 39 7.45 -6.40 22.96
C LYS A 39 6.20 -7.20 22.61
N ARG A 40 5.20 -7.26 23.52
CA ARG A 40 3.93 -7.95 23.29
C ARG A 40 3.15 -7.33 22.13
N GLU A 41 3.06 -6.01 22.08
CA GLU A 41 2.42 -5.28 20.99
C GLU A 41 3.14 -5.49 19.67
N TRP A 42 4.48 -5.42 19.68
CA TRP A 42 5.29 -5.69 18.50
C TRP A 42 5.05 -7.10 17.98
N TRP A 43 5.07 -8.12 18.84
CA TRP A 43 4.82 -9.51 18.45
C TRP A 43 3.40 -9.72 17.94
N ARG A 44 2.39 -9.12 18.58
CA ARG A 44 1.01 -9.15 18.11
C ARG A 44 0.88 -8.53 16.72
N ASN A 45 1.46 -7.34 16.53
CA ASN A 45 1.43 -6.64 15.24
C ASN A 45 2.23 -7.39 14.17
N ALA A 46 3.39 -7.93 14.50
CA ALA A 46 4.20 -8.75 13.61
C ALA A 46 3.45 -10.01 13.18
N PHE A 47 2.77 -10.68 14.11
CA PHE A 47 1.96 -11.85 13.82
C PHE A 47 0.77 -11.52 12.92
N ILE A 48 0.00 -10.47 13.25
CA ILE A 48 -1.14 -10.01 12.44
C ILE A 48 -0.68 -9.63 11.03
N ASN A 49 0.39 -8.85 10.91
CA ASN A 49 0.94 -8.45 9.62
C ASN A 49 1.45 -9.66 8.83
N SER A 50 2.14 -10.60 9.48
CA SER A 50 2.58 -11.84 8.85
C SER A 50 1.41 -12.69 8.36
N LEU A 51 0.31 -12.75 9.11
CA LEU A 51 -0.90 -13.47 8.71
C LEU A 51 -1.54 -12.82 7.48
N PHE A 52 -1.61 -11.48 7.43
CA PHE A 52 -2.10 -10.77 6.25
C PHE A 52 -1.22 -11.00 5.02
N ILE A 53 0.11 -10.94 5.19
CA ILE A 53 1.06 -11.23 4.12
C ILE A 53 0.90 -12.67 3.60
N ALA A 54 0.84 -13.65 4.51
CA ALA A 54 0.65 -15.05 4.14
C ALA A 54 -0.68 -15.28 3.41
N THR A 55 -1.77 -14.68 3.91
CA THR A 55 -3.09 -14.75 3.29
C THR A 55 -3.06 -14.15 1.89
N TRP A 56 -2.42 -12.99 1.73
CA TRP A 56 -2.22 -12.35 0.43
C TRP A 56 -1.49 -13.25 -0.57
N PHE A 57 -0.35 -13.83 -0.17
CA PHE A 57 0.40 -14.76 -1.04
C PHE A 57 -0.38 -16.03 -1.36
N GLY A 58 -1.16 -16.54 -0.41
CA GLY A 58 -2.06 -17.68 -0.63
C GLY A 58 -3.08 -17.40 -1.73
N PHE A 59 -3.85 -16.33 -1.58
CA PHE A 59 -4.84 -15.94 -2.60
C PHE A 59 -4.19 -15.60 -3.95
N ALA A 60 -3.03 -14.91 -3.96
CA ALA A 60 -2.31 -14.59 -5.18
C ALA A 60 -1.84 -15.85 -5.94
N THR A 61 -1.41 -16.88 -5.21
CA THR A 61 -1.01 -18.17 -5.78
C THR A 61 -2.21 -18.89 -6.39
N VAL A 62 -3.33 -18.96 -5.66
CA VAL A 62 -4.57 -19.55 -6.17
C VAL A 62 -5.05 -18.82 -7.43
N LEU A 63 -5.03 -17.48 -7.42
CA LEU A 63 -5.43 -16.68 -8.58
C LEU A 63 -4.52 -16.92 -9.79
N SER A 64 -3.22 -17.10 -9.55
CA SER A 64 -2.24 -17.38 -10.62
C SER A 64 -2.47 -18.77 -11.24
N ILE A 65 -2.81 -19.78 -10.42
CA ILE A 65 -3.20 -21.11 -10.91
C ILE A 65 -4.52 -21.04 -11.69
N TYR A 66 -5.49 -20.29 -11.17
CA TYR A 66 -6.77 -20.04 -11.84
C TYR A 66 -6.57 -19.40 -13.22
N ASN A 67 -5.81 -18.32 -13.31
CA ASN A 67 -5.51 -17.65 -14.58
C ASN A 67 -4.87 -18.63 -15.57
N LYS A 68 -3.90 -19.45 -15.12
CA LYS A 68 -3.25 -20.45 -15.97
C LYS A 68 -4.25 -21.48 -16.50
N TRP A 69 -5.17 -21.95 -15.67
CA TRP A 69 -6.18 -22.95 -16.05
C TRP A 69 -7.29 -22.39 -16.93
N MET A 70 -7.62 -21.11 -16.74
CA MET A 70 -8.62 -20.41 -17.55
C MET A 70 -8.17 -20.24 -19.00
N PHE A 71 -6.90 -19.86 -19.22
CA PHE A 71 -6.36 -19.58 -20.56
C PHE A 71 -5.67 -20.79 -21.22
N SER A 72 -5.47 -21.89 -20.49
CA SER A 72 -4.92 -23.12 -21.06
C SER A 72 -5.96 -23.85 -21.91
N GLY A 73 -5.57 -24.25 -23.12
CA GLY A 73 -6.41 -24.98 -24.06
C GLY A 73 -6.85 -26.38 -23.58
N ASP A 74 -6.17 -26.94 -22.58
CA ASP A 74 -6.49 -28.26 -22.04
C ASP A 74 -7.69 -28.25 -21.06
N LYS A 75 -8.18 -27.07 -20.67
CA LYS A 75 -9.34 -26.93 -19.76
C LYS A 75 -10.45 -26.05 -20.33
N PHE A 76 -10.30 -24.72 -20.23
CA PHE A 76 -11.35 -23.76 -20.60
C PHE A 76 -11.05 -22.99 -21.88
N GLY A 77 -9.77 -22.81 -22.24
CA GLY A 77 -9.36 -22.28 -23.56
C GLY A 77 -9.96 -20.92 -23.95
N PHE A 78 -10.33 -20.06 -22.98
CA PHE A 78 -11.02 -18.81 -23.32
C PHE A 78 -10.03 -17.79 -23.91
N PRO A 79 -10.22 -17.30 -25.15
CA PRO A 79 -9.18 -16.55 -25.87
C PRO A 79 -9.06 -15.08 -25.43
N SER A 80 -10.03 -14.54 -24.67
CA SER A 80 -10.17 -13.08 -24.47
C SER A 80 -9.94 -12.63 -23.02
N PRO A 81 -8.69 -12.47 -22.57
CA PRO A 81 -8.35 -12.11 -21.18
C PRO A 81 -8.86 -10.74 -20.74
N LEU A 82 -8.97 -9.78 -21.67
CA LEU A 82 -9.49 -8.44 -21.38
C LEU A 82 -10.99 -8.49 -21.02
N PHE A 83 -11.75 -9.31 -21.75
CA PHE A 83 -13.16 -9.53 -21.46
C PHE A 83 -13.38 -10.15 -20.08
N VAL A 84 -12.63 -11.20 -19.74
CA VAL A 84 -12.69 -11.83 -18.41
C VAL A 84 -12.39 -10.80 -17.32
N THR A 85 -11.36 -9.98 -17.51
CA THR A 85 -10.98 -8.94 -16.54
C THR A 85 -12.10 -7.92 -16.36
N SER A 86 -12.83 -7.55 -17.43
CA SER A 86 -14.02 -6.70 -17.32
C SER A 86 -15.14 -7.37 -16.50
N MET A 87 -15.38 -8.67 -16.68
CA MET A 87 -16.36 -9.41 -15.89
C MET A 87 -15.96 -9.50 -14.41
N HIS A 88 -14.66 -9.62 -14.11
CA HIS A 88 -14.17 -9.54 -12.73
C HIS A 88 -14.45 -8.16 -12.10
N MET A 89 -14.24 -7.06 -12.84
CA MET A 89 -14.59 -5.72 -12.35
C MET A 89 -16.10 -5.59 -12.08
N LEU A 90 -16.94 -6.15 -12.93
CA LEU A 90 -18.39 -6.18 -12.72
C LEU A 90 -18.77 -6.99 -11.47
N MET A 91 -18.17 -8.17 -11.28
CA MET A 91 -18.41 -9.00 -10.09
C MET A 91 -17.93 -8.31 -8.82
N GLN A 92 -16.79 -7.62 -8.85
CA GLN A 92 -16.30 -6.82 -7.72
C GLN A 92 -17.26 -5.67 -7.38
N PHE A 93 -17.83 -5.01 -8.39
CA PHE A 93 -18.85 -3.99 -8.19
C PHE A 93 -20.09 -4.56 -7.52
N LEU A 94 -20.63 -5.68 -8.02
CA LEU A 94 -21.81 -6.33 -7.44
C LEU A 94 -21.56 -6.80 -6.01
N LEU A 95 -20.39 -7.38 -5.74
CA LEU A 95 -20.03 -7.81 -4.39
C LEU A 95 -19.87 -6.62 -3.45
N ALA A 96 -19.23 -5.53 -3.90
CA ALA A 96 -19.11 -4.30 -3.11
C ALA A 96 -20.48 -3.66 -2.84
N ALA A 97 -21.39 -3.65 -3.83
CA ALA A 97 -22.76 -3.20 -3.68
C ALA A 97 -23.53 -4.06 -2.66
N LEU A 98 -23.38 -5.38 -2.73
CA LEU A 98 -24.00 -6.32 -1.81
C LEU A 98 -23.46 -6.15 -0.38
N CYS A 99 -22.15 -6.04 -0.20
CA CYS A 99 -21.55 -5.80 1.11
C CYS A 99 -22.03 -4.48 1.74
N ARG A 100 -22.18 -3.43 0.93
CA ARG A 100 -22.72 -2.14 1.40
C ARG A 100 -24.22 -2.24 1.73
N PHE A 101 -24.98 -3.04 0.98
CA PHE A 101 -26.40 -3.27 1.24
C PHE A 101 -26.62 -4.12 2.51
N MET A 102 -25.82 -5.17 2.72
CA MET A 102 -25.93 -6.08 3.86
C MET A 102 -25.39 -5.49 5.17
N PHE A 103 -24.33 -4.69 5.12
CA PHE A 103 -23.69 -4.09 6.29
C PHE A 103 -23.58 -2.56 6.18
N PRO A 104 -24.72 -1.85 6.17
CA PRO A 104 -24.74 -0.40 5.98
C PRO A 104 -24.11 0.36 7.16
N SER A 105 -24.08 -0.21 8.37
CA SER A 105 -23.46 0.42 9.55
C SER A 105 -21.93 0.38 9.54
N THR A 106 -21.32 -0.59 8.85
CA THR A 106 -19.85 -0.73 8.76
C THR A 106 -19.29 -0.13 7.47
N PHE A 107 -20.01 -0.24 6.36
CA PHE A 107 -19.55 0.24 5.05
C PHE A 107 -20.34 1.44 4.51
N GLY A 108 -21.27 1.99 5.28
CA GLY A 108 -21.94 3.25 5.01
C GLY A 108 -20.98 4.42 5.26
N SER A 109 -20.29 4.88 4.22
CA SER A 109 -19.54 6.14 4.29
C SER A 109 -20.51 7.33 4.47
N PRO A 110 -20.29 8.22 5.45
CA PRO A 110 -21.01 9.49 5.59
C PRO A 110 -20.67 10.48 4.47
N TYR A 111 -19.53 10.30 3.80
CA TYR A 111 -19.10 11.10 2.67
C TYR A 111 -19.23 10.29 1.39
N SER A 112 -20.26 10.59 0.59
CA SER A 112 -20.39 10.10 -0.78
C SER A 112 -19.95 11.24 -1.71
N PRO A 113 -18.84 11.09 -2.45
CA PRO A 113 -18.44 12.13 -3.40
C PRO A 113 -19.59 12.38 -4.38
N THR A 114 -19.93 13.66 -4.60
CA THR A 114 -20.98 14.01 -5.54
C THR A 114 -20.51 13.63 -6.95
N GLY A 115 -21.36 13.06 -7.81
CA GLY A 115 -20.95 12.57 -9.14
C GLY A 115 -20.20 13.60 -10.02
N LYS A 116 -20.40 14.90 -9.75
CA LYS A 116 -19.66 16.00 -10.38
C LYS A 116 -18.19 16.13 -9.91
N GLN A 117 -17.90 15.83 -8.64
CA GLN A 117 -16.54 15.76 -8.11
C GLN A 117 -15.82 14.53 -8.68
N TYR A 118 -16.53 13.39 -8.78
CA TYR A 118 -15.98 12.17 -9.37
C TYR A 118 -15.57 12.35 -10.84
N ALA A 119 -16.36 13.11 -11.63
CA ALA A 119 -16.04 13.41 -13.03
C ALA A 119 -14.89 14.41 -13.24
N ARG A 120 -14.58 15.26 -12.24
CA ARG A 120 -13.46 16.23 -12.32
C ARG A 120 -12.10 15.63 -11.97
N LEU A 121 -12.09 14.48 -11.31
CA LEU A 121 -10.87 13.81 -10.90
C LEU A 121 -10.17 13.17 -12.10
N PRO A 122 -8.84 12.98 -12.06
CA PRO A 122 -8.08 12.29 -13.11
C PRO A 122 -8.37 10.78 -13.12
N VAL A 123 -9.63 10.36 -13.05
CA VAL A 123 -10.09 8.97 -13.02
C VAL A 123 -9.84 8.29 -14.37
N TYR A 124 -10.05 9.00 -15.48
CA TYR A 124 -9.81 8.46 -16.81
C TYR A 124 -8.33 8.08 -17.08
N PRO A 125 -7.33 8.95 -16.83
CA PRO A 125 -5.93 8.53 -16.95
C PRO A 125 -5.55 7.48 -15.89
N LEU A 126 -6.19 7.51 -14.71
CA LEU A 126 -5.98 6.51 -13.68
C LEU A 126 -6.42 5.12 -14.13
N THR A 127 -7.63 4.96 -14.68
CA THR A 127 -8.17 3.66 -15.13
C THR A 127 -7.40 3.09 -16.31
N VAL A 128 -7.00 3.92 -17.27
CA VAL A 128 -6.14 3.49 -18.38
C VAL A 128 -4.77 3.03 -17.86
N ALA A 129 -4.21 3.73 -16.89
CA ALA A 129 -2.96 3.34 -16.24
C ALA A 129 -3.08 2.08 -15.34
N MET A 130 -4.28 1.75 -14.85
CA MET A 130 -4.57 0.50 -14.09
C MET A 130 -4.42 -0.76 -14.92
N CYS A 131 -4.62 -0.66 -16.24
CA CYS A 131 -4.62 -1.83 -17.12
C CYS A 131 -3.22 -2.41 -17.36
N LYS A 132 -2.18 -1.94 -16.66
CA LYS A 132 -0.81 -2.44 -16.82
C LYS A 132 -0.10 -2.65 -15.48
N SER A 133 0.62 -3.77 -15.38
CA SER A 133 1.43 -4.12 -14.21
C SER A 133 2.61 -3.15 -14.07
N SER A 134 2.69 -2.48 -12.92
CA SER A 134 3.72 -1.48 -12.62
C SER A 134 5.02 -2.14 -12.14
N SER A 135 6.18 -1.54 -12.39
CA SER A 135 7.43 -1.91 -11.72
C SER A 135 7.75 -0.99 -10.54
N LEU A 136 8.37 -1.56 -9.51
CA LEU A 136 8.68 -0.91 -8.23
C LEU A 136 9.54 0.35 -8.37
N VAL A 137 10.44 0.38 -9.37
CA VAL A 137 11.35 1.50 -9.62
C VAL A 137 10.58 2.77 -10.00
N PHE A 138 9.61 2.67 -10.91
CA PHE A 138 8.81 3.82 -11.32
C PHE A 138 7.79 4.23 -10.26
N VAL A 139 7.24 3.27 -9.51
CA VAL A 139 6.35 3.58 -8.37
C VAL A 139 7.07 4.49 -7.38
N LEU A 140 8.32 4.19 -7.03
CA LEU A 140 9.09 5.03 -6.11
C LEU A 140 9.52 6.36 -6.72
N PHE A 141 9.93 6.37 -8.00
CA PHE A 141 10.25 7.62 -8.67
C PHE A 141 9.08 8.61 -8.58
N PHE A 142 7.86 8.15 -8.87
CA PHE A 142 6.66 8.99 -8.73
C PHE A 142 6.30 9.26 -7.26
N ALA A 143 6.49 8.31 -6.35
CA ALA A 143 6.28 8.54 -4.92
C ALA A 143 7.17 9.66 -4.36
N PHE A 144 8.44 9.74 -4.80
CA PHE A 144 9.34 10.84 -4.45
C PHE A 144 9.01 12.13 -5.21
N LEU A 145 8.68 12.05 -6.51
CA LEU A 145 8.30 13.22 -7.32
C LEU A 145 7.09 13.95 -6.73
N PHE A 146 6.10 13.21 -6.23
CA PHE A 146 4.93 13.75 -5.57
C PHE A 146 5.09 13.94 -4.05
N LYS A 147 6.30 13.71 -3.51
CA LYS A 147 6.63 13.84 -2.07
C LYS A 147 5.74 13.01 -1.14
N LEU A 148 5.27 11.83 -1.59
CA LEU A 148 4.43 10.92 -0.80
C LEU A 148 5.24 10.12 0.23
N GLU A 149 6.52 9.86 -0.04
CA GLU A 149 7.38 9.00 0.76
C GLU A 149 8.59 9.77 1.31
N THR A 150 8.89 9.58 2.60
CA THR A 150 10.08 10.19 3.23
C THR A 150 11.35 9.51 2.73
N PHE A 151 12.39 10.28 2.42
CA PHE A 151 13.64 9.73 1.89
C PHE A 151 14.39 8.93 2.96
N SER A 152 14.30 7.59 2.89
CA SER A 152 15.03 6.67 3.75
C SER A 152 16.12 5.95 2.98
N LYS A 153 17.38 6.11 3.40
CA LYS A 153 18.54 5.43 2.77
C LYS A 153 18.40 3.89 2.81
N ARG A 154 17.70 3.35 3.82
CA ARG A 154 17.43 1.91 3.94
C ARG A 154 16.49 1.44 2.83
N LEU A 155 15.43 2.20 2.57
CA LEU A 155 14.45 1.89 1.51
C LEU A 155 15.12 1.89 0.13
N VAL A 156 15.93 2.91 -0.16
CA VAL A 156 16.68 3.02 -1.42
C VAL A 156 17.59 1.80 -1.63
N SER A 157 18.30 1.34 -0.59
CA SER A 157 19.18 0.18 -0.69
C SER A 157 18.43 -1.12 -1.02
N VAL A 158 17.29 -1.38 -0.38
CA VAL A 158 16.46 -2.58 -0.67
C VAL A 158 15.99 -2.57 -2.13
N ILE A 159 15.63 -1.40 -2.66
CA ILE A 159 15.12 -1.28 -4.02
C ILE A 159 16.23 -1.43 -5.06
N LEU A 160 17.41 -0.88 -4.81
CA LEU A 160 18.57 -1.13 -5.65
C LEU A 160 18.91 -2.62 -5.69
N LEU A 161 18.80 -3.32 -4.56
CA LEU A 161 19.01 -4.75 -4.48
C LEU A 161 17.97 -5.53 -5.32
N ILE A 162 16.68 -5.20 -5.21
CA ILE A 162 15.61 -5.83 -6.02
C ILE A 162 15.83 -5.55 -7.52
N THR A 163 16.13 -4.29 -7.87
CA THR A 163 16.37 -3.88 -9.26
C THR A 163 17.58 -4.60 -9.85
N GLY A 164 18.66 -4.72 -9.06
CA GLY A 164 19.84 -5.50 -9.43
C GLY A 164 19.52 -6.97 -9.69
N GLY A 165 18.69 -7.59 -8.84
CA GLY A 165 18.23 -8.97 -9.04
C GLY A 165 17.44 -9.17 -10.34
N VAL A 166 16.55 -8.24 -10.68
CA VAL A 166 15.77 -8.28 -11.94
C VAL A 166 16.68 -8.08 -13.15
N VAL A 167 17.63 -7.14 -13.10
CA VAL A 167 18.61 -6.92 -14.18
C VAL A 167 19.48 -8.17 -14.38
N LEU A 168 19.92 -8.81 -13.29
CA LEU A 168 20.72 -10.03 -13.36
C LEU A 168 19.93 -11.20 -13.96
N MET A 169 18.64 -11.32 -13.63
CA MET A 169 17.75 -12.31 -14.23
C MET A 169 17.67 -12.13 -15.76
N VAL A 170 17.43 -10.89 -16.22
CA VAL A 170 17.27 -10.59 -17.65
C VAL A 170 18.58 -10.66 -18.43
N ALA A 171 19.72 -10.40 -17.79
CA ALA A 171 21.03 -10.39 -18.43
C ALA A 171 21.43 -11.73 -19.08
N THR A 172 20.76 -12.83 -18.72
CA THR A 172 21.02 -14.17 -19.26
C THR A 172 20.09 -14.57 -20.42
N GLU A 173 19.10 -13.74 -20.77
CA GLU A 173 18.13 -14.03 -21.82
C GLU A 173 18.65 -13.61 -23.21
N THR A 174 18.56 -14.51 -24.20
CA THR A 174 19.21 -14.36 -25.53
C THR A 174 18.27 -13.81 -26.62
N GLN A 175 17.02 -13.47 -26.29
CA GLN A 175 16.02 -12.93 -27.23
C GLN A 175 15.63 -11.50 -26.85
N PHE A 176 16.54 -10.56 -27.11
CA PHE A 176 16.34 -9.16 -26.74
C PHE A 176 15.58 -8.36 -27.80
N ALA A 177 14.29 -8.10 -27.56
CA ALA A 177 13.47 -7.21 -28.37
C ALA A 177 13.47 -5.78 -27.79
N PHE A 178 14.32 -4.90 -28.33
CA PHE A 178 14.46 -3.52 -27.85
C PHE A 178 13.16 -2.70 -27.91
N GLY A 179 12.35 -2.88 -28.96
CA GLY A 179 11.04 -2.22 -29.07
C GLY A 179 10.07 -2.64 -27.94
N GLY A 180 10.08 -3.92 -27.58
CA GLY A 180 9.31 -4.44 -26.45
C GLY A 180 9.79 -3.87 -25.12
N MET A 181 11.10 -3.73 -24.95
CA MET A 181 11.69 -3.09 -23.77
C MET A 181 11.17 -1.65 -23.57
N ILE A 182 11.20 -0.80 -24.62
CA ILE A 182 10.70 0.59 -24.50
C ILE A 182 9.21 0.62 -24.14
N LEU A 183 8.40 -0.24 -24.78
CA LEU A 183 6.98 -0.35 -24.45
C LEU A 183 6.73 -0.77 -22.99
N VAL A 184 7.54 -1.69 -22.45
CA VAL A 184 7.48 -2.13 -21.05
C VAL A 184 7.91 -1.00 -20.09
N PHE A 185 8.88 -0.17 -20.47
CA PHE A 185 9.30 0.98 -19.66
C PHE A 185 8.20 2.05 -19.59
N ILE A 186 7.62 2.45 -20.72
CA ILE A 186 6.53 3.46 -20.77
C ILE A 186 5.32 2.95 -19.98
N ALA A 187 4.96 1.69 -20.22
CA ALA A 187 3.91 1.00 -19.50
C ALA A 187 4.09 1.00 -17.98
N SER A 188 5.30 0.67 -17.53
CA SER A 188 5.62 0.65 -16.12
C SER A 188 5.61 2.04 -15.51
N ALA A 189 6.02 3.07 -16.25
CA ALA A 189 5.97 4.46 -15.81
C ALA A 189 4.52 4.89 -15.57
N CYS A 190 3.60 4.60 -16.49
CA CYS A 190 2.17 4.85 -16.31
C CYS A 190 1.61 4.12 -15.08
N GLY A 191 2.04 2.87 -14.85
CA GLY A 191 1.66 2.11 -13.65
C GLY A 191 2.19 2.75 -12.34
N GLY A 192 3.41 3.26 -12.34
CA GLY A 192 3.98 3.98 -11.18
C GLY A 192 3.20 5.26 -10.87
N LEU A 193 2.88 6.03 -11.91
CA LEU A 193 2.05 7.24 -11.83
C LEU A 193 0.68 6.93 -11.24
N ARG A 194 0.06 5.82 -11.67
CA ARG A 194 -1.22 5.36 -11.14
C ARG A 194 -1.19 5.14 -9.64
N TRP A 195 -0.20 4.40 -9.13
CA TRP A 195 -0.10 4.13 -7.70
C TRP A 195 0.04 5.42 -6.91
N ALA A 196 0.88 6.35 -7.37
CA ALA A 196 1.02 7.66 -6.74
C ALA A 196 -0.30 8.47 -6.79
N LEU A 197 -0.97 8.52 -7.94
CA LEU A 197 -2.26 9.20 -8.10
C LEU A 197 -3.36 8.56 -7.24
N THR A 198 -3.45 7.23 -7.13
CA THR A 198 -4.40 6.58 -6.21
C THR A 198 -4.14 6.94 -4.75
N GLN A 199 -2.86 7.06 -4.36
CA GLN A 199 -2.50 7.40 -3.00
C GLN A 199 -2.87 8.86 -2.69
N ILE A 200 -2.61 9.79 -3.62
CA ILE A 200 -3.06 11.18 -3.52
C ILE A 200 -4.59 11.26 -3.50
N LEU A 201 -5.28 10.44 -4.28
CA LEU A 201 -6.74 10.41 -4.36
C LEU A 201 -7.39 9.92 -3.06
N LEU A 202 -6.81 8.88 -2.44
CA LEU A 202 -7.39 8.21 -1.28
C LEU A 202 -7.02 8.90 0.04
N HIS A 203 -5.77 9.35 0.19
CA HIS A 203 -5.28 9.96 1.43
C HIS A 203 -5.21 11.48 1.38
N GLY A 204 -5.49 12.09 0.23
CA GLY A 204 -5.29 13.52 0.00
C GLY A 204 -3.81 13.91 -0.13
N PRO A 205 -3.51 15.08 -0.69
CA PRO A 205 -2.16 15.63 -0.67
C PRO A 205 -1.74 15.92 0.77
N LYS A 206 -0.70 15.23 1.28
CA LYS A 206 0.01 15.62 2.51
C LYS A 206 0.83 16.88 2.23
N ARG A 207 0.20 18.06 2.32
CA ARG A 207 0.92 19.34 2.28
C ARG A 207 1.20 19.75 3.73
N GLU A 208 2.47 19.69 4.13
CA GLU A 208 2.95 20.45 5.29
C GLU A 208 2.77 21.92 4.96
N ASP A 209 2.05 22.60 5.87
CA ASP A 209 2.01 24.04 6.09
C ASP A 209 1.59 24.90 4.89
N ASP A 210 0.32 25.30 4.87
CA ASP A 210 -0.14 26.63 4.51
C ASP A 210 -1.59 26.75 5.03
N GLU A 211 -1.80 27.57 6.06
CA GLU A 211 -3.12 28.03 6.50
C GLU A 211 -3.83 28.71 5.31
N ASP A 212 -5.15 28.54 5.19
CA ASP A 212 -6.06 29.28 4.28
C ASP A 212 -6.24 28.82 2.83
N ASP A 213 -6.33 27.51 2.55
CA ASP A 213 -6.95 27.05 1.30
C ASP A 213 -8.02 25.99 1.60
N GLU A 214 -9.29 26.39 1.49
CA GLU A 214 -10.47 25.52 1.44
C GLU A 214 -10.39 24.61 0.21
N LYS A 215 -9.58 23.56 0.28
CA LYS A 215 -9.45 22.54 -0.75
C LYS A 215 -10.25 21.31 -0.35
N ASP A 216 -11.07 20.86 -1.30
CA ASP A 216 -12.02 19.74 -1.21
C ASP A 216 -11.54 18.63 -0.24
N PRO A 217 -12.42 18.09 0.62
CA PRO A 217 -12.04 17.00 1.51
C PRO A 217 -11.35 15.90 0.71
N PRO A 218 -10.25 15.30 1.22
CA PRO A 218 -9.79 14.04 0.65
C PRO A 218 -11.01 13.13 0.56
N MET A 219 -11.16 12.38 -0.53
CA MET A 219 -12.21 11.36 -0.57
C MET A 219 -11.85 10.32 0.49
N GLY A 220 -12.26 10.59 1.74
CA GLY A 220 -12.12 9.77 2.94
C GLY A 220 -12.99 8.55 2.81
N MET A 221 -12.73 7.77 1.77
CA MET A 221 -13.17 6.39 1.70
C MET A 221 -12.22 5.57 2.54
N ASP A 222 -12.34 5.76 3.85
CA ASP A 222 -11.64 4.95 4.86
C ASP A 222 -12.06 3.47 4.77
N ASN A 223 -13.14 3.21 4.03
CA ASN A 223 -13.71 1.89 3.77
C ASN A 223 -13.29 1.33 2.40
N PRO A 224 -12.56 0.20 2.33
CA PRO A 224 -12.10 -0.38 1.06
C PRO A 224 -13.25 -0.79 0.13
N CYS A 225 -14.40 -1.17 0.69
CA CYS A 225 -15.59 -1.52 -0.06
C CYS A 225 -16.21 -0.32 -0.79
N ALA A 226 -16.17 0.88 -0.18
CA ALA A 226 -16.64 2.09 -0.84
C ALA A 226 -15.72 2.46 -2.01
N THR A 227 -14.42 2.30 -1.82
CA THR A 227 -13.41 2.55 -2.86
C THR A 227 -13.62 1.67 -4.09
N ILE A 228 -13.84 0.37 -3.88
CA ILE A 228 -14.13 -0.57 -4.98
C ILE A 228 -15.46 -0.22 -5.66
N PHE A 229 -16.51 0.10 -4.90
CA PHE A 229 -17.81 0.44 -5.47
C PHE A 229 -17.75 1.63 -6.42
N TRP A 230 -17.00 2.67 -6.08
CA TRP A 230 -16.85 3.85 -6.94
C TRP A 230 -15.87 3.65 -8.10
N LEU A 231 -14.82 2.87 -7.92
CA LEU A 231 -13.77 2.68 -8.94
C LEU A 231 -14.07 1.55 -9.94
N ALA A 232 -14.74 0.48 -9.52
CA ALA A 232 -14.99 -0.68 -10.37
C ALA A 232 -15.83 -0.38 -11.63
N PRO A 233 -16.88 0.47 -11.59
CA PRO A 233 -17.68 0.77 -12.79
C PRO A 233 -16.88 1.48 -13.88
N THR A 234 -15.99 2.40 -13.51
CA THR A 234 -15.16 3.12 -14.50
C THR A 234 -14.11 2.19 -15.10
N MET A 235 -13.51 1.30 -14.31
CA MET A 235 -12.60 0.27 -14.80
C MET A 235 -13.31 -0.72 -15.74
N PHE A 236 -14.55 -1.13 -15.40
CA PHE A 236 -15.36 -1.98 -16.26
C PHE A 236 -15.60 -1.35 -17.63
N ILE A 237 -16.07 -0.10 -17.66
CA ILE A 237 -16.36 0.62 -18.92
C ILE A 237 -15.08 0.77 -19.75
N SER A 238 -13.96 1.18 -19.14
CA SER A 238 -12.70 1.35 -19.88
C SER A 238 -12.17 0.03 -20.46
N LEU A 239 -12.23 -1.06 -19.69
CA LEU A 239 -11.79 -2.38 -20.14
C LEU A 239 -12.72 -2.94 -21.23
N LEU A 240 -14.01 -2.67 -21.13
CA LEU A 240 -14.98 -3.09 -22.14
C LEU A 240 -14.75 -2.37 -23.47
N ILE A 241 -14.44 -1.06 -23.44
CA ILE A 241 -14.06 -0.29 -24.65
C ILE A 241 -12.76 -0.86 -25.25
N LEU A 242 -11.74 -1.13 -24.44
CA LEU A 242 -10.49 -1.72 -24.91
C LEU A 242 -10.72 -3.12 -25.51
N THR A 243 -11.55 -3.94 -24.88
CA THR A 243 -11.94 -5.26 -25.41
C THR A 243 -12.64 -5.11 -26.76
N ALA A 244 -13.55 -4.14 -26.90
CA ALA A 244 -14.22 -3.88 -28.17
C ALA A 244 -13.23 -3.47 -29.29
N MET A 245 -12.19 -2.70 -28.96
CA MET A 245 -11.18 -2.26 -29.91
C MET A 245 -10.16 -3.34 -30.28
N VAL A 246 -9.77 -4.19 -29.33
CA VAL A 246 -8.69 -5.18 -29.52
C VAL A 246 -9.23 -6.54 -29.93
N ASP A 247 -10.26 -7.04 -29.25
CA ASP A 247 -10.71 -8.44 -29.37
C ASP A 247 -11.97 -8.60 -30.26
N ASN A 248 -12.57 -7.51 -30.76
CA ASN A 248 -13.85 -7.49 -31.49
C ASN A 248 -14.94 -8.33 -30.80
N LEU A 249 -15.90 -7.69 -30.12
CA LEU A 249 -16.95 -8.39 -29.34
C LEU A 249 -17.68 -9.52 -30.11
N GLY A 250 -17.75 -9.45 -31.44
CA GLY A 250 -18.29 -10.51 -32.30
C GLY A 250 -17.48 -11.81 -32.29
N ASP A 251 -16.15 -11.76 -32.22
CA ASP A 251 -15.29 -12.95 -32.21
C ASP A 251 -15.28 -13.63 -30.82
N VAL A 252 -15.46 -12.85 -29.75
CA VAL A 252 -15.57 -13.35 -28.36
C VAL A 252 -16.81 -14.25 -28.17
N PHE A 253 -17.94 -13.90 -28.80
CA PHE A 253 -19.17 -14.69 -28.78
C PHE A 253 -19.31 -15.62 -30.00
N GLY A 254 -18.43 -15.48 -31.00
CA GLY A 254 -18.45 -16.23 -32.27
C GLY A 254 -17.53 -17.44 -32.33
N SER A 255 -16.59 -17.60 -31.38
CA SER A 255 -15.73 -18.78 -31.27
C SER A 255 -16.53 -20.00 -30.80
N LYS A 256 -17.02 -20.80 -31.73
CA LYS A 256 -17.42 -22.21 -31.50
C LYS A 256 -16.20 -23.11 -31.43
#